data_AF-A0A8J9T8J0-F1
#
_entry.id   AF-A0A8J9T8J0-F1
#
_cell.length_a   1.000
_cell.length_b   1.000
_cell.length_c   1.000
_cell.angle_alpha   90.00
_cell.angle_beta   90.00
_cell.angle_gamma   90.00
#
_symmetry.space_group_name_H-M   'P 1'
#
loop_
_entity.id
_entity.type
_entity.pdbx_description
1 polymer ?
#
loop_
_entity_poly.entity_id
_entity_poly.type
_entity_poly.pdbx_seq_one_letter_code
_entity_poly.pdbx_strand_id
1 'polypeptide(L)'
;FRILQLTDLHLGENAWEEWGPEQDRKTYQALSRIFIHEHPNTIDLVVLSGDQLTANNVDANATAYYQKLAFFFEQRSIPFAVIFGNHDDAPLERRHADGTVTIIPSMTSRQQLLQSLQSFSCSLTQSGPSSVPGVSNYVLNVFRDSSAAAEGKELSPTLRLVFMDTGGGTLNQTLTKAHQHWFRNQVDLFVNVPHVIFQHIPTAEFQFFSPGFEVPSSHATDSAVACRGLHEDGIAPVTTDFGWLPYLYGSRLPVSLVAVGHNHGNDYCCPYPAKSSRDGLHLCFGRHSGYGGYGSWERGARVYEFSLPVNATSSYNHTFPDILSSLRWKTWVRLESGSMVNE
;
A
#
# COMPACT_ATOMS: atom_id res chain seq x y z
N PHE A 1 -4.26 9.20 -13.85
CA PHE A 1 -4.29 9.12 -12.38
C PHE A 1 -3.06 8.36 -11.93
N ARG A 2 -2.14 9.00 -11.20
CA ARG A 2 -0.85 8.45 -10.80
C ARG A 2 -0.75 8.36 -9.28
N ILE A 3 -0.41 7.17 -8.80
CA ILE A 3 -0.21 6.90 -7.38
C ILE A 3 1.28 6.66 -7.13
N LEU A 4 1.85 7.33 -6.13
CA LEU A 4 3.17 7.03 -5.59
C LEU A 4 3.00 6.25 -4.28
N GLN A 5 3.35 4.97 -4.26
CA GLN A 5 3.36 4.15 -3.04
C GLN A 5 4.69 4.33 -2.32
N LEU A 6 4.61 4.79 -1.07
CA LEU A 6 5.72 4.84 -0.12
C LEU A 6 5.45 3.84 1.00
N THR A 7 6.42 2.97 1.28
CA THR A 7 6.27 1.89 2.24
C THR A 7 7.52 1.74 3.08
N ASP A 8 7.35 1.30 4.32
CA ASP A 8 8.47 0.91 5.18
C ASP A 8 9.48 2.07 5.35
N LEU A 9 8.99 3.26 5.70
CA LEU A 9 9.88 4.40 5.97
C LEU A 9 10.66 4.22 7.29
N HIS A 10 10.05 3.52 8.25
CA HIS A 10 10.62 3.22 9.55
C HIS A 10 11.14 4.45 10.31
N LEU A 11 10.40 5.56 10.25
CA LEU A 11 10.75 6.78 10.95
C LEU A 11 10.77 6.59 12.48
N GLY A 12 11.67 7.29 13.15
CA GLY A 12 11.79 7.24 14.61
C GLY A 12 12.43 5.96 15.14
N GLU A 13 13.07 5.15 14.30
CA GLU A 13 13.89 4.04 14.75
C GLU A 13 15.06 4.53 15.60
N ASN A 14 15.31 3.88 16.74
CA ASN A 14 16.36 4.21 17.70
C ASN A 14 16.42 5.73 18.02
N ALA A 15 15.25 6.32 18.32
CA ALA A 15 15.07 7.77 18.43
C ALA A 15 15.90 8.45 19.53
N TRP A 16 16.44 7.68 20.48
CA TRP A 16 17.25 8.17 21.60
C TRP A 16 18.76 8.24 21.31
N GLU A 17 19.23 7.74 20.16
CA GLU A 17 20.62 7.84 19.70
C GLU A 17 20.74 8.78 18.49
N GLU A 18 21.94 9.29 18.20
CA GLU A 18 22.18 10.14 17.03
C GLU A 18 21.93 9.43 15.69
N TRP A 19 22.05 8.11 15.65
CA TRP A 19 21.90 7.31 14.43
C TRP A 19 20.48 7.35 13.84
N GLY A 20 19.45 7.32 14.69
CA GLY A 20 18.05 7.28 14.29
C GLY A 20 17.59 8.54 13.55
N PRO A 21 17.71 9.73 14.17
CA PRO A 21 17.42 11.01 13.53
C PRO A 21 18.21 11.25 12.23
N GLU A 22 19.42 10.70 12.12
CA GLU A 22 20.21 10.73 10.89
C GLU A 22 19.61 9.85 9.79
N GLN A 23 19.05 8.68 10.11
CA GLN A 23 18.31 7.88 9.12
C GLN A 23 17.03 8.59 8.67
N ASP A 24 16.27 9.18 9.60
CA ASP A 24 15.10 10.00 9.26
C ASP A 24 15.49 11.13 8.29
N ARG A 25 16.61 11.82 8.54
CA ARG A 25 17.12 12.88 7.66
C ARG A 25 17.41 12.35 6.26
N LYS A 26 18.06 11.18 6.14
CA LYS A 26 18.32 10.52 4.84
C LYS A 26 17.03 10.10 4.15
N THR A 27 16.04 9.58 4.88
CA THR A 27 14.70 9.27 4.36
C THR A 27 14.09 10.50 3.69
N TYR A 28 14.02 11.65 4.35
CA TYR A 28 13.46 12.87 3.74
C TYR A 28 14.28 13.37 2.53
N GLN A 29 15.60 13.14 2.50
CA GLN A 29 16.41 13.44 1.32
C GLN A 29 16.07 12.52 0.14
N ALA A 30 15.95 11.21 0.37
CA ALA A 30 15.57 10.24 -0.64
C ALA A 30 14.17 10.53 -1.19
N LEU A 31 13.19 10.77 -0.32
CA LEU A 31 11.84 11.20 -0.73
C LEU A 31 11.92 12.45 -1.60
N SER A 32 12.65 13.49 -1.17
CA SER A 32 12.79 14.72 -1.96
C SER A 32 13.36 14.46 -3.36
N ARG A 33 14.35 13.57 -3.51
CA ARG A 33 14.89 13.16 -4.82
C ARG A 33 13.85 12.42 -5.66
N ILE A 34 13.14 11.46 -5.08
CA ILE A 34 12.09 10.70 -5.75
C ILE A 34 11.01 11.65 -6.29
N PHE A 35 10.53 12.60 -5.47
CA PHE A 35 9.55 13.60 -5.91
C PHE A 35 10.07 14.49 -7.04
N ILE A 36 11.35 14.90 -7.00
CA ILE A 36 11.97 15.67 -8.10
C ILE A 36 11.96 14.86 -9.39
N HIS A 37 12.35 13.57 -9.34
CA HIS A 37 12.43 12.71 -10.51
C HIS A 37 11.07 12.28 -11.08
N GLU A 38 10.07 12.10 -10.23
CA GLU A 38 8.69 11.81 -10.68
C GLU A 38 7.92 13.07 -11.09
N HIS A 39 8.46 14.26 -10.83
CA HIS A 39 7.79 15.56 -10.95
C HIS A 39 6.52 15.64 -10.07
N PRO A 40 6.54 16.41 -8.97
CA PRO A 40 5.48 16.36 -7.95
C PRO A 40 4.08 16.66 -8.51
N ASN A 41 3.99 17.54 -9.51
CA ASN A 41 2.73 17.95 -10.16
C ASN A 41 2.06 16.84 -10.99
N THR A 42 2.73 15.70 -11.18
CA THR A 42 2.17 14.55 -11.91
C THR A 42 1.64 13.46 -10.99
N ILE A 43 1.88 13.59 -9.68
CA ILE A 43 1.44 12.62 -8.66
C ILE A 43 0.07 13.09 -8.16
N ASP A 44 -0.95 12.30 -8.44
CA ASP A 44 -2.33 12.61 -8.01
C ASP A 44 -2.58 12.18 -6.56
N LEU A 45 -1.86 11.14 -6.09
CA LEU A 45 -2.00 10.60 -4.75
C LEU A 45 -0.69 9.94 -4.27
N VAL A 46 -0.32 10.19 -3.02
CA VAL A 46 0.66 9.36 -2.29
C VAL A 46 -0.08 8.35 -1.43
N VAL A 47 0.29 7.07 -1.52
CA VAL A 47 -0.20 6.03 -0.60
C VAL A 47 0.93 5.64 0.33
N LEU A 48 0.74 5.89 1.62
CA LEU A 48 1.60 5.37 2.68
C LEU A 48 1.10 3.97 3.07
N SER A 49 1.79 2.93 2.61
CA SER A 49 1.29 1.55 2.68
C SER A 49 1.77 0.75 3.89
N GLY A 50 1.91 1.40 5.04
CA GLY A 50 2.28 0.78 6.33
C GLY A 50 3.76 0.85 6.67
N ASP A 51 4.07 0.67 7.96
CA ASP A 51 5.41 0.74 8.57
C ASP A 51 6.14 2.04 8.25
N GLN A 52 5.40 3.14 8.28
CA GLN A 52 6.02 4.46 8.15
C GLN A 52 6.80 4.82 9.42
N LEU A 53 6.44 4.21 10.56
CA LEU A 53 7.13 4.35 11.84
C LEU A 53 7.74 3.02 12.29
N THR A 54 8.75 3.12 13.15
CA THR A 54 9.25 2.00 13.97
C THR A 54 8.81 2.20 15.42
N ALA A 55 7.51 2.08 15.73
CA ALA A 55 7.01 2.48 17.05
C ALA A 55 7.55 1.64 18.20
N ASN A 56 7.97 0.40 17.94
CA ASN A 56 8.69 -0.43 18.91
C ASN A 56 10.10 0.12 19.26
N ASN A 57 10.50 1.25 18.69
CA ASN A 57 11.74 1.98 18.95
C ASN A 57 11.49 3.49 19.18
N VAL A 58 10.24 3.87 19.49
CA VAL A 58 9.86 5.23 19.84
C VAL A 58 9.35 5.24 21.28
N ASP A 59 10.06 5.92 22.18
CA ASP A 59 9.69 6.02 23.60
C ASP A 59 8.93 7.32 23.96
N ALA A 60 8.36 7.96 22.94
CA ALA A 60 7.61 9.21 23.04
C ALA A 60 6.32 9.15 22.20
N ASN A 61 5.61 10.28 22.10
CA ASN A 61 4.45 10.39 21.23
C ASN A 61 4.86 10.22 19.76
N ALA A 62 4.37 9.16 19.11
CA ALA A 62 4.71 8.79 17.76
C ALA A 62 3.95 9.61 16.69
N THR A 63 2.89 10.36 17.06
CA THR A 63 2.16 11.22 16.09
C THR A 63 3.05 12.24 15.43
N ALA A 64 4.11 12.71 16.10
CA ALA A 64 5.01 13.74 15.60
C ALA A 64 5.70 13.33 14.27
N TYR A 65 6.04 12.06 14.10
CA TYR A 65 6.67 11.55 12.88
C TYR A 65 5.70 11.56 11.69
N TYR A 66 4.48 11.07 11.89
CA TYR A 66 3.41 11.14 10.89
C TYR A 66 3.00 12.58 10.58
N GLN A 67 2.94 13.47 11.58
CA GLN A 67 2.66 14.89 11.37
C GLN A 67 3.72 15.56 10.51
N LYS A 68 5.00 15.25 10.75
CA LYS A 68 6.12 15.75 9.93
C LYS A 68 6.03 15.25 8.48
N LEU A 69 5.65 13.98 8.29
CA LEU A 69 5.45 13.40 6.97
C LEU A 69 4.23 14.00 6.24
N ALA A 70 3.11 14.18 6.94
CA ALA A 70 1.92 14.84 6.42
C ALA A 70 2.21 16.30 6.01
N PHE A 71 2.94 17.05 6.85
CA PHE A 71 3.39 18.40 6.54
C PHE A 71 4.30 18.44 5.30
N PHE A 72 5.18 17.44 5.12
CA PHE A 72 6.01 17.32 3.92
C PHE A 72 5.17 17.22 2.64
N PHE A 73 4.01 16.55 2.68
CA PHE A 73 3.09 16.49 1.54
C PHE A 73 2.23 17.76 1.38
N GLU A 74 1.74 18.34 2.48
CA GLU A 74 0.96 19.59 2.43
C GLU A 74 1.74 20.75 1.80
N GLN A 75 3.02 20.89 2.14
CA GLN A 75 3.90 21.90 1.56
C GLN A 75 4.06 21.76 0.04
N ARG A 76 3.75 20.58 -0.51
CA ARG A 76 3.78 20.29 -1.95
C ARG A 76 2.38 20.21 -2.55
N SER A 77 1.34 20.41 -1.74
CA SER A 77 -0.07 20.28 -2.12
C SER A 77 -0.40 18.90 -2.73
N ILE A 78 0.23 17.84 -2.21
CA ILE A 78 0.04 16.47 -2.71
C ILE A 78 -0.92 15.72 -1.78
N PRO A 79 -2.07 15.24 -2.28
CA PRO A 79 -2.96 14.40 -1.50
C PRO A 79 -2.27 13.11 -1.06
N PHE A 80 -2.57 12.64 0.15
CA PHE A 80 -2.05 11.37 0.65
C PHE A 80 -3.11 10.55 1.40
N ALA A 81 -2.93 9.23 1.40
CA ALA A 81 -3.77 8.27 2.12
C ALA A 81 -2.91 7.22 2.81
N VAL A 82 -3.34 6.72 3.97
CA VAL A 82 -2.53 5.84 4.83
C VAL A 82 -3.25 4.53 5.14
N ILE A 83 -2.52 3.42 5.09
CA ILE A 83 -2.81 2.19 5.84
C ILE A 83 -1.68 1.93 6.82
N PHE A 84 -2.01 1.34 7.97
CA PHE A 84 -1.01 0.99 8.96
C PHE A 84 -0.46 -0.42 8.74
N GLY A 85 0.83 -0.57 9.07
CA GLY A 85 1.54 -1.84 9.14
C GLY A 85 1.76 -2.29 10.59
N ASN A 86 2.54 -3.34 10.78
CA ASN A 86 2.76 -3.93 12.10
C ASN A 86 3.67 -3.10 13.02
N HIS A 87 4.52 -2.23 12.49
CA HIS A 87 5.39 -1.37 13.30
C HIS A 87 4.72 -0.06 13.74
N ASP A 88 3.66 0.39 13.07
CA ASP A 88 3.14 1.76 13.26
C ASP A 88 2.64 2.08 14.67
N ASP A 89 2.12 1.08 15.39
CA ASP A 89 1.72 1.22 16.80
C ASP A 89 2.29 0.09 17.68
N ALA A 90 3.37 -0.56 17.23
CA ALA A 90 3.99 -1.65 17.97
C ALA A 90 4.42 -1.23 19.40
N PRO A 91 4.25 -2.10 20.41
CA PRO A 91 4.79 -1.88 21.75
C PRO A 91 6.29 -1.60 21.71
N LEU A 92 6.76 -0.65 22.52
CA LEU A 92 8.18 -0.34 22.67
C LEU A 92 8.95 -1.56 23.20
N GLU A 93 10.04 -1.91 22.51
CA GLU A 93 10.94 -2.98 22.91
C GLU A 93 12.27 -2.40 23.39
N ARG A 94 12.61 -2.61 24.66
CA ARG A 94 13.91 -2.23 25.23
C ARG A 94 14.74 -3.48 25.47
N ARG A 95 15.82 -3.62 24.70
CA ARG A 95 16.82 -4.68 24.89
C ARG A 95 17.85 -4.26 25.94
N HIS A 96 18.08 -5.13 26.91
CA HIS A 96 19.05 -4.93 27.98
C HIS A 96 20.39 -5.62 27.68
N ALA A 97 21.45 -5.22 28.38
CA ALA A 97 22.80 -5.77 28.21
C ALA A 97 22.89 -7.28 28.51
N ASP A 98 21.97 -7.81 29.33
CA ASP A 98 21.88 -9.24 29.65
C ASP A 98 21.10 -10.06 28.59
N GLY A 99 20.64 -9.41 27.51
CA GLY A 99 19.88 -10.03 26.43
C GLY A 99 18.37 -10.08 26.66
N THR A 100 17.88 -9.69 27.83
CA THR A 100 16.43 -9.62 28.09
C THR A 100 15.78 -8.46 27.31
N VAL A 101 14.50 -8.60 26.98
CA VAL A 101 13.71 -7.55 26.32
C VAL A 101 12.52 -7.19 27.18
N THR A 102 12.38 -5.92 27.53
CA THR A 102 11.17 -5.39 28.17
C THR A 102 10.24 -4.85 27.09
N ILE A 103 8.99 -5.30 27.13
CA ILE A 103 7.91 -4.81 26.26
C ILE A 103 7.08 -3.80 27.05
N ILE A 104 6.98 -2.58 26.51
CA ILE A 104 6.22 -1.47 27.10
C ILE A 104 5.08 -1.14 26.13
N PRO A 105 3.83 -0.97 26.60
CA PRO A 105 2.72 -0.59 25.72
C PRO A 105 3.06 0.63 24.88
N SER A 106 2.59 0.66 23.63
CA SER A 106 2.82 1.80 22.75
C SER A 106 2.31 3.09 23.39
N MET A 107 3.13 4.14 23.30
CA MET A 107 2.80 5.49 23.79
C MET A 107 1.74 6.17 22.92
N THR A 108 1.45 5.61 21.73
CA THR A 108 0.49 6.18 20.78
C THR A 108 -0.29 5.06 20.12
N SER A 109 -1.59 5.05 20.33
CA SER A 109 -2.47 4.06 19.71
C SER A 109 -2.62 4.32 18.20
N ARG A 110 -2.89 3.25 17.45
CA ARG A 110 -3.24 3.33 16.02
C ARG A 110 -4.37 4.32 15.73
N GLN A 111 -5.37 4.41 16.62
CA GLN A 111 -6.47 5.37 16.51
C GLN A 111 -6.01 6.84 16.66
N GLN A 112 -5.07 7.12 17.57
CA GLN A 112 -4.50 8.46 17.73
C GLN A 112 -3.66 8.86 16.52
N LEU A 113 -2.89 7.93 15.95
CA LEU A 113 -2.15 8.15 14.69
C LEU A 113 -3.11 8.53 13.56
N LEU A 114 -4.19 7.77 13.39
CA LEU A 114 -5.21 8.02 12.38
C LEU A 114 -5.83 9.42 12.53
N GLN A 115 -6.30 9.75 13.74
CA GLN A 115 -6.94 11.04 14.03
C GLN A 115 -5.98 12.22 13.80
N SER A 116 -4.70 12.05 14.14
CA SER A 116 -3.69 13.05 13.86
C SER A 116 -3.56 13.32 12.35
N LEU A 117 -3.50 12.27 11.54
CA LEU A 117 -3.38 12.40 10.08
C LEU A 117 -4.64 12.98 9.43
N GLN A 118 -5.83 12.71 9.97
CA GLN A 118 -7.10 13.24 9.46
C GLN A 118 -7.24 14.77 9.62
N SER A 119 -6.42 15.39 10.47
CA SER A 119 -6.44 16.85 10.67
C SER A 119 -5.78 17.64 9.53
N PHE A 120 -5.06 16.98 8.63
CA PHE A 120 -4.34 17.61 7.51
C PHE A 120 -5.24 17.75 6.28
N SER A 121 -5.15 18.90 5.62
CA SER A 121 -5.96 19.26 4.45
C SER A 121 -5.73 18.37 3.22
N CYS A 122 -4.48 17.90 3.05
CA CYS A 122 -4.12 16.95 1.99
C CYS A 122 -4.39 15.48 2.35
N SER A 123 -4.85 15.19 3.58
CA SER A 123 -5.13 13.82 3.99
C SER A 123 -6.49 13.35 3.46
N LEU A 124 -6.47 12.27 2.69
CA LEU A 124 -7.67 11.54 2.25
C LEU A 124 -7.95 10.33 3.15
N THR A 125 -7.16 10.11 4.20
CA THR A 125 -7.29 8.97 5.11
C THR A 125 -8.64 8.98 5.83
N GLN A 126 -9.36 7.85 5.81
CA GLN A 126 -10.65 7.71 6.48
C GLN A 126 -10.60 6.66 7.60
N SER A 127 -11.51 6.79 8.55
CA SER A 127 -11.69 5.79 9.60
C SER A 127 -12.42 4.58 9.05
N GLY A 128 -11.93 3.39 9.40
CA GLY A 128 -12.60 2.15 9.07
C GLY A 128 -13.79 1.83 9.97
N PRO A 129 -14.66 0.90 9.52
CA PRO A 129 -15.80 0.47 10.30
C PRO A 129 -15.35 -0.35 11.51
N SER A 130 -16.02 -0.18 12.65
CA SER A 130 -15.74 -0.94 13.88
C SER A 130 -16.00 -2.45 13.78
N SER A 131 -16.64 -2.90 12.69
CA SER A 131 -16.93 -4.31 12.42
C SER A 131 -15.75 -5.07 11.81
N VAL A 132 -14.67 -4.39 11.42
CA VAL A 132 -13.46 -4.98 10.84
C VAL A 132 -12.27 -4.65 11.74
N PRO A 133 -11.42 -5.62 12.12
CA PRO A 133 -10.19 -5.33 12.86
C PRO A 133 -9.30 -4.31 12.16
N GLY A 134 -8.62 -3.45 12.92
CA GLY A 134 -7.85 -2.34 12.37
C GLY A 134 -8.68 -1.06 12.21
N VAL A 135 -8.01 0.08 12.07
CA VAL A 135 -8.67 1.41 12.04
C VAL A 135 -8.55 2.09 10.68
N SER A 136 -7.66 1.61 9.81
CA SER A 136 -7.41 2.18 8.48
C SER A 136 -8.00 1.32 7.34
N ASN A 137 -9.19 0.73 7.55
CA ASN A 137 -9.93 -0.01 6.53
C ASN A 137 -10.94 0.89 5.80
N TYR A 138 -10.69 1.35 4.58
CA TYR A 138 -11.60 2.28 3.90
C TYR A 138 -11.46 2.20 2.37
N VAL A 139 -12.31 2.94 1.66
CA VAL A 139 -12.29 3.00 0.20
C VAL A 139 -12.26 4.44 -0.26
N LEU A 140 -11.34 4.77 -1.17
CA LEU A 140 -11.31 6.03 -1.89
C LEU A 140 -11.80 5.84 -3.32
N ASN A 141 -12.67 6.75 -3.74
CA ASN A 141 -13.25 6.75 -5.07
C ASN A 141 -12.49 7.76 -5.95
N VAL A 142 -12.03 7.31 -7.11
CA VAL A 142 -11.40 8.15 -8.13
C VAL A 142 -12.43 8.42 -9.22
N PHE A 143 -12.68 9.70 -9.51
CA PHE A 143 -13.66 10.13 -10.49
C PHE A 143 -12.97 10.76 -11.71
N ARG A 144 -13.57 10.60 -12.89
CA ARG A 144 -13.06 11.21 -14.13
C ARG A 144 -13.24 12.73 -14.18
N ASP A 145 -14.37 13.22 -13.66
CA ASP A 145 -14.73 14.63 -13.71
C ASP A 145 -15.50 15.02 -12.44
N SER A 146 -14.95 15.97 -11.69
CA SER A 146 -15.60 16.53 -10.49
C SER A 146 -16.74 17.50 -10.84
N SER A 147 -16.84 17.97 -12.09
CA SER A 147 -17.87 18.93 -12.52
C SER A 147 -19.26 18.31 -12.66
N ALA A 148 -19.38 17.00 -12.86
CA ALA A 148 -20.67 16.32 -12.92
C ALA A 148 -21.42 16.32 -11.56
N ALA A 149 -20.71 16.51 -10.43
CA ALA A 149 -21.36 16.77 -9.14
C ALA A 149 -22.09 18.13 -9.10
N ALA A 150 -21.61 19.12 -9.86
CA ALA A 150 -22.24 20.44 -9.93
C ALA A 150 -23.59 20.41 -10.68
N GLU A 151 -23.86 19.35 -11.46
CA GLU A 151 -25.12 19.14 -12.18
C GLU A 151 -26.14 18.27 -11.42
N GLY A 152 -25.87 17.91 -10.16
CA GLY A 152 -26.77 17.08 -9.34
C GLY A 152 -26.93 15.63 -9.81
N LYS A 153 -26.02 15.15 -10.67
CA LYS A 153 -25.98 13.73 -11.10
C LYS A 153 -25.19 12.90 -10.09
N GLU A 154 -25.63 11.66 -9.88
CA GLU A 154 -24.90 10.69 -9.08
C GLU A 154 -23.58 10.35 -9.79
N LEU A 155 -22.45 10.66 -9.15
CA LEU A 155 -21.13 10.36 -9.67
C LEU A 155 -20.81 8.88 -9.48
N SER A 156 -20.56 8.17 -10.57
CA SER A 156 -20.00 6.82 -10.51
C SER A 156 -18.46 6.89 -10.53
N PRO A 157 -17.75 6.23 -9.60
CA PRO A 157 -16.29 6.19 -9.63
C PRO A 157 -15.78 5.42 -10.83
N THR A 158 -14.61 5.81 -11.31
CA THR A 158 -13.93 5.15 -12.43
C THR A 158 -12.82 4.19 -11.96
N LEU A 159 -12.31 4.39 -10.75
CA LEU A 159 -11.39 3.48 -10.07
C LEU A 159 -11.66 3.59 -8.57
N ARG A 160 -11.53 2.47 -7.84
CA ARG A 160 -11.67 2.45 -6.38
C ARG A 160 -10.40 1.91 -5.74
N LEU A 161 -9.89 2.64 -4.76
CA LEU A 161 -8.71 2.28 -4.00
C LEU A 161 -9.18 1.74 -2.65
N VAL A 162 -8.89 0.48 -2.37
CA VAL A 162 -9.29 -0.21 -1.16
C VAL A 162 -8.09 -0.30 -0.24
N PHE A 163 -8.23 0.23 0.95
CA PHE A 163 -7.21 0.27 1.98
C PHE A 163 -7.57 -0.78 3.03
N MET A 164 -6.67 -1.75 3.25
CA MET A 164 -6.90 -2.87 4.16
C MET A 164 -5.82 -2.94 5.23
N ASP A 165 -6.26 -2.78 6.48
CA ASP A 165 -5.44 -2.85 7.67
C ASP A 165 -5.26 -4.32 8.06
N THR A 166 -4.09 -4.89 7.75
CA THR A 166 -3.75 -6.28 8.07
C THR A 166 -3.37 -6.49 9.53
N GLY A 167 -3.45 -5.47 10.37
CA GLY A 167 -3.12 -5.53 11.79
C GLY A 167 -1.61 -5.53 12.06
N GLY A 168 -1.19 -6.29 13.07
CA GLY A 168 0.15 -6.20 13.65
C GLY A 168 0.25 -5.11 14.73
N GLY A 169 1.43 -4.97 15.32
CA GLY A 169 1.66 -4.06 16.44
C GLY A 169 0.84 -4.46 17.66
N THR A 170 -0.16 -3.65 18.02
CA THR A 170 -1.11 -4.01 19.09
C THR A 170 -2.22 -4.97 18.65
N LEU A 171 -2.32 -5.26 17.35
CA LEU A 171 -3.33 -6.14 16.75
C LEU A 171 -2.71 -7.44 16.23
N ASN A 172 -3.55 -8.46 16.05
CA ASN A 172 -3.13 -9.68 15.35
C ASN A 172 -2.89 -9.37 13.85
N GLN A 173 -1.89 -10.00 13.24
CA GLN A 173 -1.57 -9.87 11.81
C GLN A 173 -2.47 -10.78 10.97
N THR A 174 -3.67 -10.33 10.59
CA THR A 174 -4.70 -11.23 10.03
C THR A 174 -5.49 -10.64 8.88
N LEU A 175 -6.00 -11.53 8.04
CA LEU A 175 -7.08 -11.26 7.09
C LEU A 175 -8.27 -12.15 7.42
N THR A 176 -9.19 -11.63 8.24
CA THR A 176 -10.35 -12.38 8.74
C THR A 176 -11.54 -12.41 7.77
N LYS A 177 -12.54 -13.25 8.07
CA LYS A 177 -13.85 -13.21 7.38
C LYS A 177 -14.55 -11.84 7.47
N ALA A 178 -14.27 -11.05 8.50
CA ALA A 178 -14.84 -9.71 8.63
C ALA A 178 -14.32 -8.79 7.51
N HIS A 179 -13.02 -8.88 7.18
CA HIS A 179 -12.44 -8.16 6.04
C HIS A 179 -13.08 -8.58 4.73
N GLN A 180 -13.23 -9.89 4.49
CA GLN A 180 -13.90 -10.41 3.29
C GLN A 180 -15.36 -9.93 3.18
N HIS A 181 -16.11 -9.98 4.28
CA HIS A 181 -17.51 -9.55 4.29
C HIS A 181 -17.63 -8.05 4.04
N TRP A 182 -16.81 -7.24 4.71
CA TRP A 182 -16.78 -5.80 4.48
C TRP A 182 -16.39 -5.47 3.04
N PHE A 183 -15.32 -6.06 2.53
CA PHE A 183 -14.88 -5.85 1.15
C PHE A 183 -15.96 -6.24 0.14
N ARG A 184 -16.62 -7.38 0.35
CA ARG A 184 -17.77 -7.79 -0.49
C ARG A 184 -18.83 -6.70 -0.53
N ASN A 185 -19.24 -6.19 0.63
CA ASN A 185 -20.22 -5.10 0.69
C ASN A 185 -19.72 -3.83 -0.01
N GLN A 186 -18.41 -3.58 -0.03
CA GLN A 186 -17.85 -2.47 -0.82
C GLN A 186 -17.93 -2.75 -2.32
N VAL A 187 -17.57 -3.94 -2.79
CA VAL A 187 -17.51 -4.28 -4.21
C VAL A 187 -18.89 -4.52 -4.82
N ASP A 188 -19.83 -5.12 -4.08
CA ASP A 188 -21.20 -5.41 -4.55
C ASP A 188 -21.95 -4.12 -4.95
N LEU A 189 -21.58 -2.98 -4.34
CA LEU A 189 -22.10 -1.66 -4.70
C LEU A 189 -21.52 -1.12 -6.03
N PHE A 190 -20.38 -1.64 -6.49
CA PHE A 190 -19.60 -1.13 -7.62
C PHE A 190 -18.98 -2.24 -8.47
N VAL A 191 -19.78 -3.27 -8.79
CA VAL A 191 -19.33 -4.49 -9.50
C VAL A 191 -18.68 -4.24 -10.86
N ASN A 192 -18.91 -3.08 -11.45
CA ASN A 192 -18.38 -2.70 -12.78
C ASN A 192 -17.20 -1.73 -12.71
N VAL A 193 -16.72 -1.39 -11.51
CA VAL A 193 -15.62 -0.44 -11.31
C VAL A 193 -14.37 -1.22 -10.91
N PRO A 194 -13.22 -1.00 -11.56
CA PRO A 194 -11.97 -1.64 -11.15
C PRO A 194 -11.55 -1.21 -9.74
N HIS A 195 -11.00 -2.15 -8.99
CA HIS A 195 -10.50 -1.97 -7.63
C HIS A 195 -8.99 -2.24 -7.59
N VAL A 196 -8.28 -1.45 -6.80
CA VAL A 196 -6.88 -1.64 -6.45
C VAL A 196 -6.81 -1.73 -4.93
N ILE A 197 -6.16 -2.75 -4.41
CA ILE A 197 -6.09 -3.01 -2.97
C ILE A 197 -4.68 -2.66 -2.49
N PHE A 198 -4.60 -1.89 -1.41
CA PHE A 198 -3.39 -1.69 -0.64
C PHE A 198 -3.58 -2.40 0.71
N GLN A 199 -2.62 -3.25 1.07
CA GLN A 199 -2.51 -3.86 2.38
C GLN A 199 -1.03 -3.89 2.78
N HIS A 200 -0.67 -3.83 4.06
CA HIS A 200 0.75 -3.76 4.39
C HIS A 200 1.43 -5.13 4.30
N ILE A 201 0.91 -6.11 5.05
CA ILE A 201 1.50 -7.44 5.19
C ILE A 201 1.02 -8.33 4.04
N PRO A 202 1.90 -9.06 3.33
CA PRO A 202 1.51 -9.94 2.24
C PRO A 202 0.68 -11.15 2.71
N THR A 203 -0.02 -11.80 1.79
CA THR A 203 -0.53 -13.16 2.00
C THR A 203 0.53 -14.19 1.63
N ALA A 204 0.30 -15.46 1.98
CA ALA A 204 1.25 -16.53 1.71
C ALA A 204 1.56 -16.71 0.22
N GLU A 205 0.61 -16.43 -0.69
CA GLU A 205 0.78 -16.65 -2.13
C GLU A 205 1.79 -15.72 -2.79
N PHE A 206 2.22 -14.63 -2.13
CA PHE A 206 3.35 -13.85 -2.60
C PHE A 206 4.63 -14.71 -2.72
N GLN A 207 4.77 -15.76 -1.89
CA GLN A 207 5.90 -16.69 -1.98
C GLN A 207 6.00 -17.45 -3.31
N PHE A 208 4.92 -17.49 -4.10
CA PHE A 208 4.94 -18.16 -5.41
C PHE A 208 5.92 -17.53 -6.39
N PHE A 209 6.37 -16.31 -6.12
CA PHE A 209 7.36 -15.61 -6.94
C PHE A 209 8.76 -15.65 -6.32
N SER A 210 8.96 -16.30 -5.17
CA SER A 210 10.28 -16.41 -4.56
C SER A 210 11.18 -17.41 -5.32
N PRO A 211 12.47 -17.10 -5.51
CA PRO A 211 13.42 -18.02 -6.15
C PRO A 211 13.45 -19.39 -5.47
N GLY A 212 13.33 -20.46 -6.26
CA GLY A 212 13.36 -21.83 -5.76
C GLY A 212 12.07 -22.31 -5.08
N PHE A 213 11.01 -21.51 -5.05
CA PHE A 213 9.72 -21.95 -4.54
C PHE A 213 8.99 -22.86 -5.55
N GLU A 214 8.61 -24.06 -5.11
CA GLU A 214 7.78 -24.97 -5.93
C GLU A 214 6.33 -24.49 -5.96
N VAL A 215 5.95 -23.81 -7.04
CA VAL A 215 4.58 -23.32 -7.23
C VAL A 215 3.63 -24.52 -7.42
N PRO A 216 2.54 -24.63 -6.65
CA PRO A 216 1.57 -25.71 -6.83
C PRO A 216 1.04 -25.74 -8.27
N SER A 217 0.78 -26.92 -8.83
CA SER A 217 0.35 -27.07 -10.23
C SER A 217 -0.95 -26.31 -10.57
N SER A 218 -1.82 -26.09 -9.58
CA SER A 218 -3.00 -25.22 -9.70
C SER A 218 -2.62 -23.76 -10.02
N HIS A 219 -1.43 -23.31 -9.60
CA HIS A 219 -0.89 -21.95 -9.74
C HIS A 219 0.34 -21.85 -10.69
N ALA A 220 0.91 -22.96 -11.17
CA ALA A 220 2.13 -23.01 -12.00
C ALA A 220 1.98 -22.38 -13.40
N THR A 221 3.05 -21.85 -14.00
CA THR A 221 2.99 -21.01 -15.22
C THR A 221 3.47 -21.70 -16.50
N ASP A 222 3.00 -21.21 -17.65
CA ASP A 222 3.83 -21.20 -18.88
C ASP A 222 4.87 -20.07 -18.75
N SER A 223 6.13 -20.39 -19.05
CA SER A 223 7.35 -19.57 -18.83
C SER A 223 7.39 -18.15 -19.46
N ALA A 224 6.31 -17.68 -20.08
CA ALA A 224 6.30 -16.49 -20.95
C ALA A 224 5.97 -15.16 -20.25
N VAL A 225 5.44 -15.14 -19.01
CA VAL A 225 5.13 -13.86 -18.33
C VAL A 225 6.25 -13.47 -17.36
N ALA A 226 6.95 -12.38 -17.70
CA ALA A 226 8.05 -11.87 -16.88
C ALA A 226 7.53 -11.20 -15.60
N CYS A 227 7.76 -11.86 -14.47
CA CYS A 227 7.69 -11.29 -13.13
C CYS A 227 8.95 -10.43 -12.93
N ARG A 228 8.80 -9.11 -12.80
CA ARG A 228 9.92 -8.15 -12.73
C ARG A 228 10.02 -7.54 -11.34
N GLY A 229 11.25 -7.47 -10.85
CA GLY A 229 11.64 -6.81 -9.60
C GLY A 229 12.65 -7.61 -8.80
N LEU A 230 12.98 -7.09 -7.63
CA LEU A 230 13.79 -7.72 -6.62
C LEU A 230 12.97 -8.79 -5.91
N HIS A 231 13.61 -9.93 -5.70
CA HIS A 231 13.12 -11.07 -4.95
C HIS A 231 14.14 -11.45 -3.86
N GLU A 232 14.70 -10.45 -3.20
CA GLU A 232 15.91 -10.57 -2.39
C GLU A 232 15.60 -10.75 -0.89
N ASP A 233 14.33 -10.93 -0.54
CA ASP A 233 13.89 -11.17 0.83
C ASP A 233 12.85 -12.29 0.90
N GLY A 234 12.77 -12.92 2.08
CA GLY A 234 11.72 -13.89 2.37
C GLY A 234 10.33 -13.24 2.34
N ILE A 235 9.30 -14.08 2.38
CA ILE A 235 7.92 -13.62 2.55
C ILE A 235 7.50 -13.90 3.99
N ALA A 236 7.14 -12.85 4.71
CA ALA A 236 6.55 -12.93 6.04
C ALA A 236 5.05 -12.60 5.93
N PRO A 237 4.20 -13.61 5.66
CA PRO A 237 2.79 -13.35 5.42
C PRO A 237 2.04 -13.09 6.73
N VAL A 238 0.79 -12.60 6.59
CA VAL A 238 -0.17 -12.56 7.70
C VAL A 238 -0.24 -13.92 8.41
N THR A 239 -0.35 -13.92 9.74
CA THR A 239 -0.32 -15.15 10.55
C THR A 239 -1.63 -15.93 10.47
N THR A 240 -2.72 -15.27 10.10
CA THR A 240 -4.02 -15.91 9.88
C THR A 240 -4.68 -15.32 8.64
N ASP A 241 -4.89 -16.16 7.64
CA ASP A 241 -5.56 -15.80 6.38
C ASP A 241 -6.77 -16.72 6.17
N PHE A 242 -7.95 -16.11 5.98
CA PHE A 242 -9.19 -16.82 5.68
C PHE A 242 -9.41 -17.07 4.17
N GLY A 243 -8.32 -17.11 3.39
CA GLY A 243 -8.34 -17.37 1.95
C GLY A 243 -8.61 -16.11 1.14
N TRP A 244 -7.94 -15.01 1.46
CA TRP A 244 -8.13 -13.71 0.85
C TRP A 244 -7.92 -13.70 -0.67
N LEU A 245 -6.73 -14.09 -1.15
CA LEU A 245 -6.46 -14.11 -2.59
C LEU A 245 -7.28 -15.16 -3.36
N PRO A 246 -7.49 -16.39 -2.84
CA PRO A 246 -8.45 -17.33 -3.42
C PRO A 246 -9.86 -16.75 -3.53
N TYR A 247 -10.31 -15.98 -2.53
CA TYR A 247 -11.61 -15.31 -2.56
C TYR A 247 -11.68 -14.23 -3.65
N LEU A 248 -10.67 -13.35 -3.74
CA LEU A 248 -10.62 -12.30 -4.77
C LEU A 248 -10.64 -12.90 -6.18
N TYR A 249 -9.77 -13.88 -6.43
CA TYR A 249 -9.63 -14.52 -7.72
C TYR A 249 -10.85 -15.39 -8.07
N GLY A 250 -11.29 -16.25 -7.15
CA GLY A 250 -12.39 -17.17 -7.37
C GLY A 250 -13.74 -16.47 -7.58
N SER A 251 -13.91 -15.29 -6.98
CA SER A 251 -15.14 -14.50 -7.12
C SER A 251 -15.18 -13.63 -8.38
N ARG A 252 -14.12 -13.63 -9.20
CA ARG A 252 -13.98 -12.79 -10.42
C ARG A 252 -14.29 -11.31 -10.18
N LEU A 253 -13.96 -10.82 -8.99
CA LEU A 253 -14.15 -9.42 -8.66
C LEU A 253 -13.19 -8.58 -9.53
N PRO A 254 -13.58 -7.36 -9.91
CA PRO A 254 -12.80 -6.51 -10.80
C PRO A 254 -11.59 -5.91 -10.08
N VAL A 255 -10.69 -6.73 -9.55
CA VAL A 255 -9.50 -6.31 -8.82
C VAL A 255 -8.29 -6.42 -9.74
N SER A 256 -7.65 -5.29 -10.02
CA SER A 256 -6.49 -5.22 -10.91
C SER A 256 -5.21 -5.62 -10.19
N LEU A 257 -5.01 -5.19 -8.95
CA LEU A 257 -3.81 -5.52 -8.16
C LEU A 257 -4.04 -5.45 -6.64
N VAL A 258 -3.19 -6.17 -5.91
CA VAL A 258 -2.96 -6.07 -4.47
C VAL A 258 -1.52 -5.61 -4.28
N ALA A 259 -1.35 -4.44 -3.67
CA ALA A 259 -0.08 -3.80 -3.38
C ALA A 259 0.29 -3.96 -1.90
N VAL A 260 1.55 -4.31 -1.62
CA VAL A 260 2.08 -4.61 -0.27
C VAL A 260 3.41 -3.94 0.03
N GLY A 261 3.83 -3.98 1.30
CA GLY A 261 5.14 -3.54 1.81
C GLY A 261 5.81 -4.67 2.60
N HIS A 262 6.33 -4.38 3.79
CA HIS A 262 6.72 -5.34 4.84
C HIS A 262 8.02 -6.13 4.62
N ASN A 263 8.22 -6.71 3.44
CA ASN A 263 9.47 -7.44 3.13
C ASN A 263 10.38 -6.56 2.25
N HIS A 264 11.36 -5.91 2.90
CA HIS A 264 12.05 -4.74 2.35
C HIS A 264 12.91 -5.02 1.10
N GLY A 265 13.34 -6.27 0.91
CA GLY A 265 14.14 -6.68 -0.25
C GLY A 265 13.32 -7.14 -1.45
N ASN A 266 11.99 -7.03 -1.38
CA ASN A 266 11.11 -7.36 -2.47
C ASN A 266 10.52 -6.08 -3.07
N ASP A 267 10.51 -6.00 -4.40
CA ASP A 267 9.77 -4.95 -5.10
C ASP A 267 9.15 -5.47 -6.39
N TYR A 268 8.92 -6.77 -6.53
CA TYR A 268 8.35 -7.34 -7.73
C TYR A 268 6.86 -7.03 -7.90
N CYS A 269 6.35 -7.11 -9.13
CA CYS A 269 4.92 -7.00 -9.43
C CYS A 269 4.52 -8.01 -10.51
N CYS A 270 3.72 -9.00 -10.14
CA CYS A 270 3.59 -10.23 -10.90
C CYS A 270 2.13 -10.69 -11.01
N PRO A 271 1.71 -11.27 -12.15
CA PRO A 271 0.33 -11.71 -12.36
C PRO A 271 -0.01 -12.90 -11.46
N TYR A 272 -1.26 -12.96 -11.00
CA TYR A 272 -1.81 -13.99 -10.13
C TYR A 272 -3.20 -14.48 -10.61
N PRO A 273 -3.42 -15.81 -10.68
CA PRO A 273 -2.40 -16.85 -10.64
C PRO A 273 -1.46 -16.66 -11.84
N ALA A 274 -0.22 -17.11 -11.71
CA ALA A 274 0.86 -16.75 -12.63
C ALA A 274 0.66 -17.26 -14.08
N LYS A 275 -0.49 -17.89 -14.37
CA LYS A 275 -1.04 -18.34 -15.66
C LYS A 275 -1.74 -17.25 -16.50
N SER A 276 -2.10 -16.09 -15.93
CA SER A 276 -2.98 -15.12 -16.62
C SER A 276 -2.20 -14.01 -17.32
N SER A 277 -2.43 -13.86 -18.64
CA SER A 277 -1.86 -12.77 -19.44
C SER A 277 -2.72 -11.50 -19.33
N ARG A 278 -2.13 -10.45 -18.75
CA ARG A 278 -2.51 -9.02 -18.83
C ARG A 278 -3.86 -8.57 -18.26
N ASP A 279 -4.85 -9.44 -18.11
CA ASP A 279 -6.20 -9.08 -17.60
C ASP A 279 -6.51 -9.71 -16.21
N GLY A 280 -5.47 -10.17 -15.49
CA GLY A 280 -5.59 -10.82 -14.17
C GLY A 280 -5.16 -9.93 -13.00
N LEU A 281 -5.51 -10.37 -11.79
CA LEU A 281 -5.03 -9.80 -10.53
C LEU A 281 -3.50 -9.81 -10.49
N HIS A 282 -2.85 -8.72 -10.10
CA HIS A 282 -1.39 -8.67 -9.86
C HIS A 282 -1.06 -8.56 -8.38
N LEU A 283 0.02 -9.20 -7.94
CA LEU A 283 0.56 -9.09 -6.58
C LEU A 283 1.86 -8.28 -6.66
N CYS A 284 1.90 -7.15 -5.98
CA CYS A 284 2.97 -6.16 -6.17
C CYS A 284 3.53 -5.67 -4.85
N PHE A 285 4.84 -5.83 -4.65
CA PHE A 285 5.56 -5.19 -3.56
C PHE A 285 5.92 -3.75 -3.94
N GLY A 286 5.74 -2.84 -2.97
CA GLY A 286 6.33 -1.51 -2.98
C GLY A 286 7.83 -1.60 -2.67
N ARG A 287 8.61 -0.66 -3.21
CA ARG A 287 10.04 -0.54 -2.87
C ARG A 287 10.19 0.07 -1.47
N HIS A 288 11.03 -0.54 -0.64
CA HIS A 288 11.48 0.02 0.65
C HIS A 288 11.92 1.48 0.50
N SER A 289 11.17 2.39 1.14
CA SER A 289 11.25 3.81 0.82
C SER A 289 12.16 4.62 1.76
N GLY A 290 12.38 4.14 3.00
CA GLY A 290 13.12 4.88 4.03
C GLY A 290 14.48 4.28 4.39
N TYR A 291 15.31 5.06 5.07
CA TYR A 291 16.61 4.63 5.59
C TYR A 291 16.53 3.94 6.95
N GLY A 292 15.37 3.92 7.60
CA GLY A 292 15.10 3.01 8.72
C GLY A 292 14.81 1.59 8.24
N GLY A 293 14.63 0.69 9.20
CA GLY A 293 14.43 -0.74 8.95
C GLY A 293 15.71 -1.43 8.47
N TYR A 294 15.58 -2.69 8.07
CA TYR A 294 16.72 -3.46 7.57
C TYR A 294 16.89 -3.35 6.04
N GLY A 295 18.06 -3.75 5.57
CA GLY A 295 18.38 -3.86 4.15
C GLY A 295 19.20 -2.71 3.58
N SER A 296 19.98 -3.01 2.54
CA SER A 296 20.92 -2.07 1.90
C SER A 296 20.54 -1.70 0.46
N TRP A 297 19.38 -2.16 -0.01
CA TRP A 297 18.87 -1.85 -1.35
C TRP A 297 18.69 -0.35 -1.56
N GLU A 298 18.89 0.12 -2.78
CA GLU A 298 18.65 1.54 -3.07
C GLU A 298 17.19 1.91 -2.76
N ARG A 299 16.99 3.03 -2.05
CA ARG A 299 15.64 3.46 -1.66
C ARG A 299 14.87 3.95 -2.87
N GLY A 300 13.57 3.76 -2.84
CA GLY A 300 12.71 4.14 -3.95
C GLY A 300 11.25 4.04 -3.60
N ALA A 301 10.42 4.29 -4.60
CA ALA A 301 8.97 4.23 -4.48
C ALA A 301 8.39 3.50 -5.69
N ARG A 302 7.31 2.74 -5.48
CA ARG A 302 6.57 2.16 -6.60
C ARG A 302 5.54 3.17 -7.10
N VAL A 303 5.49 3.34 -8.41
CA VAL A 303 4.54 4.23 -9.08
C VAL A 303 3.52 3.38 -9.83
N TYR A 304 2.26 3.77 -9.77
CA TYR A 304 1.19 3.21 -10.59
C TYR A 304 0.56 4.32 -11.41
N GLU A 305 0.44 4.12 -12.72
CA GLU A 305 -0.26 5.04 -13.60
C GLU A 305 -1.47 4.37 -14.21
N PHE A 306 -2.65 4.93 -13.95
CA PHE A 306 -3.94 4.47 -14.44
C PHE A 306 -4.49 5.45 -15.49
N SER A 307 -5.00 4.89 -16.58
CA SER A 307 -5.57 5.62 -17.71
C SER A 307 -6.81 4.92 -18.26
N LEU A 308 -7.72 5.73 -18.80
CA LEU A 308 -8.88 5.26 -19.55
C LEU A 308 -8.63 5.41 -21.04
N PRO A 309 -9.23 4.59 -21.91
CA PRO A 309 -9.08 4.73 -23.34
C PRO A 309 -9.75 6.02 -23.83
N VAL A 310 -9.13 6.66 -24.82
CA VAL A 310 -9.54 7.97 -25.38
C VAL A 310 -10.97 7.97 -25.93
N ASN A 311 -11.49 6.81 -26.36
CA ASN A 311 -12.85 6.64 -26.90
C ASN A 311 -13.89 6.16 -25.88
N ALA A 312 -13.61 6.20 -24.58
CA ALA A 312 -14.65 6.09 -23.55
C ALA A 312 -15.48 7.39 -23.56
N THR A 313 -16.28 7.60 -24.60
CA THR A 313 -17.28 8.67 -24.68
C THR A 313 -18.35 8.39 -23.63
N SER A 314 -18.83 9.43 -22.95
CA SER A 314 -19.93 9.39 -22.00
C SER A 314 -21.29 9.10 -22.67
N SER A 315 -21.34 8.14 -23.59
CA SER A 315 -22.60 7.65 -24.11
C SER A 315 -23.16 6.73 -23.02
N TYR A 316 -24.35 7.08 -22.51
CA TYR A 316 -25.13 6.30 -21.54
C TYR A 316 -25.54 4.90 -22.04
N ASN A 317 -24.98 4.44 -23.16
CA ASN A 317 -25.38 3.25 -23.92
C ASN A 317 -24.24 2.23 -24.12
N HIS A 318 -23.15 2.29 -23.35
CA HIS A 318 -22.18 1.19 -23.34
C HIS A 318 -22.72 0.04 -22.47
N THR A 319 -22.78 -1.16 -23.04
CA THR A 319 -23.09 -2.38 -22.29
C THR A 319 -21.87 -2.83 -21.47
N PHE A 320 -22.16 -3.50 -20.37
CA PHE A 320 -21.27 -3.91 -19.27
C PHE A 320 -19.89 -4.54 -19.62
N PRO A 321 -19.63 -5.20 -20.77
CA PRO A 321 -18.29 -5.74 -21.07
C PRO A 321 -17.21 -4.69 -21.40
N ASP A 322 -17.59 -3.43 -21.70
CA ASP A 322 -16.66 -2.44 -22.25
C ASP A 322 -15.85 -1.66 -21.19
N ILE A 323 -16.26 -1.63 -19.92
CA ILE A 323 -15.60 -0.82 -18.88
C ILE A 323 -14.49 -1.61 -18.17
N LEU A 324 -14.72 -2.88 -17.83
CA LEU A 324 -13.70 -3.74 -17.23
C LEU A 324 -12.55 -4.06 -18.20
N SER A 325 -12.80 -4.01 -19.51
CA SER A 325 -11.80 -4.18 -20.56
C SER A 325 -10.98 -2.89 -20.86
N SER A 326 -11.19 -1.81 -20.10
CA SER A 326 -10.70 -0.48 -20.49
C SER A 326 -9.69 0.18 -19.55
N LEU A 327 -9.64 -0.14 -18.25
CA LEU A 327 -8.65 0.46 -17.34
C LEU A 327 -7.26 -0.08 -17.69
N ARG A 328 -6.46 0.78 -18.32
CA ARG A 328 -5.06 0.49 -18.61
C ARG A 328 -4.22 1.02 -17.47
N TRP A 329 -3.32 0.19 -16.98
CA TRP A 329 -2.35 0.62 -16.00
C TRP A 329 -0.97 0.11 -16.32
N LYS A 330 0.03 0.84 -15.83
CA LYS A 330 1.43 0.43 -15.80
C LYS A 330 2.03 0.78 -14.45
N THR A 331 3.15 0.17 -14.12
CA THR A 331 3.83 0.42 -12.87
C THR A 331 5.33 0.32 -13.05
N TRP A 332 6.08 1.06 -12.26
CA TRP A 332 7.54 1.00 -12.22
C TRP A 332 8.01 1.34 -10.80
N VAL A 333 9.29 1.16 -10.54
CA VAL A 333 9.94 1.66 -9.33
C VAL A 333 10.84 2.84 -9.70
N ARG A 334 10.64 3.97 -9.03
CA ARG A 334 11.56 5.11 -9.07
C ARG A 334 12.55 4.99 -7.92
N LEU A 335 13.82 4.85 -8.24
CA LEU A 335 14.90 4.89 -7.26
C LEU A 335 15.32 6.32 -6.95
N GLU A 336 15.91 6.55 -5.78
CA GLU A 336 16.37 7.87 -5.35
C GLU A 336 17.51 8.44 -6.22
N SER A 337 18.25 7.60 -6.95
CA SER A 337 19.19 8.04 -8.00
C SER A 337 18.50 8.67 -9.22
N GLY A 338 17.19 8.51 -9.34
CA GLY A 338 16.42 8.88 -10.52
C GLY A 338 16.30 7.76 -11.54
N SER A 339 16.85 6.58 -11.30
CA SER A 339 16.65 5.42 -12.18
C SER A 339 15.20 4.94 -12.16
N MET A 340 14.66 4.57 -13.33
CA MET A 340 13.37 3.90 -13.48
C MET A 340 13.62 2.43 -13.74
N VAL A 341 13.10 1.54 -12.89
CA VAL A 341 13.28 0.10 -13.03
C VAL A 341 11.93 -0.62 -12.96
N ASN A 342 11.89 -1.87 -13.42
CA ASN A 342 10.73 -2.76 -13.31
C ASN A 342 9.43 -2.20 -13.94
N GLU A 343 9.55 -1.47 -15.07
CA GLU A 343 8.40 -1.10 -15.91
C GLU A 343 7.77 -2.31 -16.62
#